data_AF-A0A0C2Z0Z4-F1
#
_entry.id   AF-A0A0C2Z0Z4-F1
#
_cell.length_a   1.000
_cell.length_b   1.000
_cell.length_c   1.000
_cell.angle_alpha   90.00
_cell.angle_beta   90.00
_cell.angle_gamma   90.00
#
_symmetry.space_group_name_H-M   'P 1'
#
loop_
_entity.id
_entity.type
_entity.pdbx_description
1 polymer ?
#
loop_
_entity_poly.entity_id
_entity_poly.type
_entity_poly.pdbx_seq_one_letter_code
_entity_poly.pdbx_strand_id
1 'polypeptide(L)' 'MRCEFLPPYSPDLNPIELAFSAMKYHLRRNGAYTRMAMTELADEEIYITLLRALYTITPQDAFGWYGHCGYV' A
#
# COMPACT_ATOMS: atom_id res chain seq x y z
N MET A 1 -2.12 17.77 -18.57
CA MET A 1 -2.28 16.88 -17.40
C MET A 1 -3.75 16.94 -17.00
N ARG A 2 -4.44 15.80 -16.88
CA ARG A 2 -5.83 15.73 -16.43
C ARG A 2 -5.82 15.52 -14.92
N CYS A 3 -6.61 16.28 -14.16
CA CYS A 3 -6.79 16.08 -12.72
C CYS A 3 -8.19 15.54 -12.46
N GLU A 4 -8.29 14.52 -11.61
CA GLU A 4 -9.57 14.06 -11.05
C GLU A 4 -9.87 14.80 -9.77
N PHE A 5 -11.06 15.40 -9.67
CA PHE A 5 -11.51 16.09 -8.47
C PHE A 5 -12.35 15.15 -7.62
N LEU A 6 -11.89 14.89 -6.40
CA LEU A 6 -12.61 14.05 -5.43
C LEU A 6 -13.35 14.92 -4.42
N PRO A 7 -14.55 14.50 -3.97
CA PRO A 7 -15.20 15.14 -2.84
C PRO A 7 -14.31 15.05 -1.59
N PRO A 8 -14.39 16.03 -0.67
CA PRO A 8 -13.68 15.96 0.61
C PRO A 8 -13.98 14.65 1.35
N TYR A 9 -12.97 14.11 2.05
CA TYR A 9 -13.08 12.90 2.87
C TYR A 9 -13.63 11.67 2.11
N SER A 10 -13.27 11.52 0.84
CA SER A 10 -13.65 10.35 0.01
C SER A 10 -12.46 9.41 -0.25
N PRO A 11 -11.86 8.80 0.78
CA PRO A 11 -10.73 7.88 0.60
C PRO A 11 -11.12 6.64 -0.21
N ASP A 12 -12.41 6.26 -0.19
CA ASP A 12 -12.94 5.12 -0.96
C ASP A 12 -12.82 5.32 -2.48
N LEU A 13 -12.66 6.56 -2.93
CA LEU A 13 -12.44 6.90 -4.34
C LEU A 13 -10.95 7.01 -4.70
N ASN A 14 -10.03 6.74 -3.78
CA ASN A 14 -8.59 6.84 -4.02
C ASN A 14 -7.91 5.46 -3.97
N PRO A 15 -7.48 4.89 -5.11
CA PRO A 15 -6.98 3.52 -5.16
C PRO A 15 -5.67 3.32 -4.37
N ILE A 16 -4.92 4.38 -4.06
CA ILE A 16 -3.74 4.28 -3.20
C ILE A 16 -4.07 3.81 -1.77
N GLU A 17 -5.28 4.10 -1.29
CA GLU A 17 -5.72 3.68 0.05
C GLU A 17 -5.83 2.15 0.14
N LEU A 18 -6.30 1.51 -0.94
CA LEU A 18 -6.35 0.05 -1.06
C LEU A 18 -4.95 -0.56 -1.12
N ALA A 19 -4.03 0.07 -1.87
CA ALA A 19 -2.62 -0.33 -1.90
C ALA A 19 -1.95 -0.25 -0.52
N PHE A 20 -2.15 0.84 0.21
CA PHE A 20 -1.65 0.96 1.59
C PHE A 20 -2.30 -0.05 2.53
N SER A 21 -3.59 -0.35 2.37
CA SER A 21 -4.28 -1.37 3.15
C SER A 21 -3.65 -2.76 2.93
N ALA A 22 -3.40 -3.14 1.67
CA ALA A 22 -2.74 -4.39 1.30
C ALA A 22 -1.30 -4.46 1.86
N MET A 23 -0.51 -3.40 1.66
CA MET A 23 0.86 -3.33 2.20
C MET A 23 0.87 -3.49 3.73
N LYS A 24 -0.02 -2.80 4.45
CA LYS A 24 -0.18 -2.94 5.91
C LYS A 24 -0.57 -4.37 6.30
N TYR A 25 -1.44 -5.04 5.55
CA TYR A 25 -1.80 -6.43 5.80
C TYR A 25 -0.58 -7.35 5.73
N HIS A 26 0.26 -7.22 4.69
CA HIS A 26 1.48 -8.02 4.54
C HIS A 26 2.51 -7.76 5.65
N LEU A 27 2.69 -6.49 6.03
CA LEU A 27 3.57 -6.11 7.14
C LEU A 27 3.07 -6.69 8.47
N ARG A 28 1.77 -6.58 8.75
CA ARG A 28 1.16 -7.09 9.99
C ARG A 28 1.27 -8.60 10.12
N ARG A 29 1.19 -9.33 8.99
CA ARG A 29 1.38 -10.79 8.95
C ARG A 29 2.77 -11.21 9.44
N ASN A 30 3.78 -10.37 9.26
CA ASN A 30 5.15 -10.56 9.76
C ASN A 30 5.49 -9.59 10.91
N GLY A 31 4.49 -9.18 11.70
CA GLY A 31 4.58 -8.01 12.57
C GLY A 31 5.71 -8.03 13.61
N ALA A 32 6.17 -9.20 14.08
CA ALA A 32 7.32 -9.30 14.97
C ALA A 32 8.63 -8.86 14.26
N TYR A 33 8.89 -9.41 13.07
CA TYR A 33 10.04 -9.02 12.25
C TYR A 33 9.91 -7.55 11.82
N THR A 34 8.74 -7.10 11.38
CA THR A 34 8.55 -5.70 10.97
C THR A 34 8.83 -4.74 12.12
N ARG A 35 8.40 -5.04 13.35
CA ARG A 35 8.72 -4.18 14.51
C ARG A 35 10.21 -4.10 14.76
N MET A 36 10.88 -5.24 14.86
CA MET A 36 12.35 -5.32 15.03
C MET A 36 13.07 -4.55 13.91
N ALA A 37 12.69 -4.77 12.64
CA ALA A 37 13.27 -4.07 11.50
C ALA A 37 13.16 -2.55 11.63
N MET A 38 11.99 -2.05 12.05
CA MET A 38 11.70 -0.63 12.16
C MET A 38 12.36 0.06 13.38
N THR A 39 12.75 -0.69 14.40
CA THR A 39 13.29 -0.12 15.65
C THR A 39 14.78 -0.37 15.85
N GLU A 40 15.33 -1.41 15.23
CA GLU A 40 16.67 -1.92 15.56
C GLU A 40 17.60 -2.07 14.35
N LEU A 41 17.09 -2.07 13.11
CA LEU A 41 17.92 -2.21 11.91
C LEU A 41 18.26 -0.86 11.28
N ALA A 42 19.24 -0.90 10.37
CA ALA A 42 19.62 0.26 9.57
C ALA A 42 18.52 0.65 8.58
N ASP A 43 18.56 1.90 8.13
CA ASP A 43 17.56 2.47 7.21
C ASP A 43 17.41 1.63 5.94
N GLU A 44 18.50 1.07 5.39
CA GLU A 44 18.47 0.21 4.21
C GLU A 44 17.58 -1.03 4.41
N GLU A 45 17.63 -1.66 5.58
CA GLU A 45 16.82 -2.83 5.90
C GLU A 45 15.35 -2.46 6.12
N ILE A 46 15.09 -1.26 6.64
CA ILE A 46 13.74 -0.70 6.73
C ILE A 46 13.16 -0.52 5.32
N TYR A 47 13.92 0.10 4.41
CA TYR A 47 13.51 0.27 3.02
C TYR A 47 13.25 -1.08 2.32
N ILE A 48 14.14 -2.06 2.47
CA ILE A 48 13.96 -3.39 1.91
C ILE A 48 12.69 -4.06 2.47
N THR A 49 12.41 -3.92 3.76
CA THR A 49 11.21 -4.48 4.40
C THR A 49 9.92 -3.88 3.81
N LEU A 50 9.89 -2.56 3.62
CA LEU A 50 8.76 -1.87 3.00
C LEU A 50 8.61 -2.25 1.52
N LEU A 51 9.71 -2.29 0.77
CA LEU A 51 9.70 -2.68 -0.65
C LEU A 51 9.22 -4.12 -0.83
N ARG A 52 9.67 -5.06 0.00
CA ARG A 52 9.18 -6.44 -0.03
C ARG A 52 7.67 -6.53 0.13
N ALA A 53 7.08 -5.76 1.04
CA ALA A 53 5.63 -5.70 1.19
C ALA A 53 4.96 -5.04 -0.03
N LEU A 54 5.51 -3.96 -0.56
CA LEU A 54 5.00 -3.30 -1.77
C LEU A 54 5.01 -4.25 -2.98
N TYR A 55 6.09 -5.00 -3.19
CA TYR A 55 6.24 -5.95 -4.31
C TYR A 55 5.35 -7.19 -4.22
N THR A 56 4.57 -7.37 -3.13
CA THR A 56 3.52 -8.40 -3.09
C THR A 56 2.25 -7.98 -3.83
N ILE A 57 2.08 -6.68 -4.08
CA ILE A 57 0.93 -6.12 -4.80
C ILE A 57 1.09 -6.38 -6.29
N THR A 58 0.12 -7.04 -6.89
CA THR A 58 0.15 -7.39 -8.32
C THR A 58 -0.53 -6.33 -9.19
N PRO A 59 -0.24 -6.30 -10.51
CA PRO A 59 -1.00 -5.48 -11.45
C PRO A 59 -2.50 -5.80 -11.47
N GLN A 60 -2.87 -7.06 -11.21
CA GLN A 60 -4.27 -7.48 -11.13
C GLN A 60 -4.97 -6.87 -9.92
N ASP A 61 -4.29 -6.80 -8.76
CA ASP A 61 -4.81 -6.11 -7.58
C ASP A 61 -5.06 -4.63 -7.89
N ALA A 62 -4.05 -3.95 -8.47
CA ALA A 62 -4.16 -2.55 -8.85
C ALA A 62 -5.34 -2.31 -9.80
N PHE A 63 -5.48 -3.12 -10.86
CA PHE A 63 -6.61 -3.02 -11.78
C PHE A 63 -7.95 -3.21 -11.08
N GLY A 64 -8.06 -4.20 -10.18
CA GLY A 64 -9.25 -4.43 -9.37
C GLY A 64 -9.60 -3.23 -8.47
N TRP A 65 -8.60 -2.55 -7.91
CA TRP A 65 -8.80 -1.36 -7.09
C TRP A 65 -9.26 -0.15 -7.89
N TYR A 66 -8.72 0.07 -9.09
CA TYR A 66 -9.25 1.10 -9.98
C TYR A 66 -10.72 0.84 -10.35
N GLY A 67 -11.10 -0.41 -10.60
CA GLY A 67 -12.50 -0.80 -10.82
C GLY A 67 -13.37 -0.60 -9.57
N HIS A 68 -12.86 -0.95 -8.39
CA HIS A 68 -13.55 -0.71 -7.12
C HIS A 68 -13.83 0.78 -6.88
N CYS A 69 -12.90 1.66 -7.24
CA CYS A 69 -13.07 3.11 -7.14
C CYS A 69 -13.84 3.74 -8.33
N GLY A 70 -14.27 2.95 -9.32
CA GLY A 70 -15.09 3.42 -10.44
C GLY A 70 -14.35 4.09 -11.59
N TYR A 71 -13.05 3.82 -11.76
CA TYR A 71 -12.22 4.41 -12.83
C TYR A 71 -12.09 3.55 -14.09
N VAL A 72 -12.54 2.29 -14.05
CA VAL A 72 -12.50 1.33 -15.16
C VAL A 72 -13.78 0.54 -15.24
#